data_AF-A0A3B8NUK3-F1
#
_entry.id   AF-A0A3B8NUK3-F1
#
_cell.length_a   1.000
_cell.length_b   1.000
_cell.length_c   1.000
_cell.angle_alpha   90.00
_cell.angle_beta   90.00
_cell.angle_gamma   90.00
#
_symmetry.space_group_name_H-M   'P 1'
#
loop_
_entity.id
_entity.type
_entity.pdbx_description
1 polymer ?
#
loop_
_entity_poly.entity_id
_entity_poly.type
_entity_poly.pdbx_seq_one_letter_code
_entity_poly.pdbx_strand_id
1 'polypeptide(L)'
;LHKALYTTLNINDDKAQADREMREFIEGYYNTPFETMARTQSVFTGNVQESIDWLKGFIAAGAETIVIRFGGPDQSGQLELCGKEVLPAVRG
;
A
#
# COMPACT_ATOMS: atom_id res chain seq x y z
N LEU A 1 -6.36 -23.65 2.25
CA LEU A 1 -6.48 -22.37 3.01
C LEU A 1 -6.49 -21.26 1.98
N HIS A 2 -7.43 -20.31 2.04
CA HIS A 2 -7.50 -19.18 1.10
C HIS A 2 -6.33 -18.22 1.33
N LYS A 3 -5.57 -17.87 0.29
CA LYS A 3 -4.38 -17.01 0.43
C LYS A 3 -4.77 -15.54 0.28
N ALA A 4 -4.86 -14.83 1.41
CA ALA A 4 -5.15 -13.40 1.44
C ALA A 4 -3.93 -12.58 1.89
N LEU A 5 -3.70 -11.44 1.24
CA LEU A 5 -2.75 -10.42 1.66
C LEU A 5 -3.50 -9.21 2.21
N TYR A 6 -3.04 -8.70 3.35
CA TYR A 6 -3.38 -7.37 3.83
C TYR A 6 -2.14 -6.47 3.74
N THR A 7 -2.24 -5.36 3.03
CA THR A 7 -1.12 -4.41 2.83
C THR A 7 -1.57 -2.97 3.01
N THR A 8 -0.65 -2.11 3.45
CA THR A 8 -0.84 -0.66 3.47
C THR A 8 -0.05 -0.03 2.33
N LEU A 9 -0.68 0.86 1.56
CA LEU A 9 -0.13 1.46 0.35
C LEU A 9 -0.24 2.98 0.39
N ASN A 10 0.80 3.69 -0.03
CA ASN A 10 0.73 5.11 -0.38
C ASN A 10 1.39 5.32 -1.75
N ILE A 11 0.58 5.76 -2.71
CA ILE A 11 0.96 5.98 -4.10
C ILE A 11 1.34 7.46 -4.27
N ASN A 12 2.62 7.75 -4.46
CA ASN A 12 3.13 9.11 -4.65
C ASN A 12 4.42 9.08 -5.48
N ASP A 13 4.59 10.04 -6.39
CA ASP A 13 5.84 10.22 -7.14
C ASP A 13 6.96 10.81 -6.26
N ASP A 14 6.61 11.61 -5.24
CA ASP A 14 7.54 12.04 -4.21
C ASP A 14 7.62 10.97 -3.12
N LYS A 15 8.61 10.09 -3.26
CA LYS A 15 8.85 9.02 -2.29
C LYS A 15 9.11 9.53 -0.87
N ALA A 16 9.83 10.65 -0.73
CA ALA A 16 10.12 11.19 0.59
C ALA A 16 8.85 11.72 1.27
N GLN A 17 7.92 12.28 0.49
CA GLN A 17 6.60 12.65 0.98
C GLN A 17 5.77 11.43 1.38
N ALA A 18 5.68 10.40 0.53
CA ALA A 18 4.93 9.19 0.87
C ALA A 18 5.47 8.49 2.13
N ASP A 19 6.78 8.44 2.31
CA ASP A 19 7.40 7.85 3.51
C ASP A 19 7.01 8.62 4.78
N ARG A 20 6.95 9.96 4.71
CA ARG A 20 6.50 10.80 5.83
C ARG A 20 5.02 10.58 6.13
N GLU A 21 4.17 10.66 5.12
CA GLU A 21 2.72 10.47 5.26
C GLU A 21 2.38 9.09 5.81
N MET A 22 3.07 8.05 5.33
CA MET A 22 2.89 6.68 5.80
C MET A 22 3.30 6.54 7.27
N ARG A 23 4.43 7.13 7.66
CA ARG A 23 4.86 7.15 9.07
C ARG A 23 3.82 7.82 9.95
N GLU A 24 3.41 9.03 9.60
CA GLU A 24 2.41 9.80 10.36
C GLU A 24 1.08 9.04 10.47
N PHE A 25 0.65 8.41 9.38
CA PHE A 25 -0.56 7.59 9.36
C PHE A 25 -0.47 6.40 10.32
N ILE A 26 0.61 5.62 10.25
CA ILE A 26 0.79 4.42 11.09
C ILE A 26 0.94 4.78 12.56
N GLU A 27 1.75 5.81 12.87
CA GLU A 27 1.97 6.27 14.24
C GLU A 27 0.68 6.82 14.84
N GLY A 28 -0.10 7.60 14.08
CA GLY A 28 -1.40 8.10 14.52
C GLY A 28 -2.47 7.00 14.67
N TYR A 29 -2.46 6.00 13.79
CA TYR A 29 -3.45 4.91 13.81
C TYR A 29 -3.19 3.90 14.94
N TYR A 30 -1.93 3.57 15.21
CA TYR A 30 -1.54 2.56 16.21
C TYR A 30 -1.06 3.15 17.53
N ASN A 31 -0.89 4.48 17.61
CA ASN A 31 -0.30 5.19 18.75
C ASN A 31 1.03 4.55 19.22
N THR A 32 1.81 4.05 18.25
CA THR A 32 3.04 3.26 18.44
C THR A 32 4.07 3.67 17.38
N PRO A 33 5.38 3.69 17.68
CA PRO A 33 6.41 4.07 16.70
C PRO A 33 6.36 3.24 15.41
N PHE A 34 6.58 3.90 14.27
CA PHE A 34 6.52 3.29 12.95
C PHE A 34 7.46 2.08 12.82
N GLU A 35 8.68 2.16 13.37
CA GLU A 35 9.69 1.11 13.28
C GLU A 35 9.25 -0.21 13.92
N THR A 36 8.34 -0.15 14.90
CA THR A 36 7.78 -1.32 15.56
C THR A 36 6.70 -1.97 14.70
N MET A 37 5.87 -1.16 14.02
CA MET A 37 4.78 -1.65 13.16
C MET A 37 5.25 -2.05 11.76
N ALA A 38 6.22 -1.35 11.18
CA ALA A 38 6.76 -1.63 9.85
C ALA A 38 7.47 -3.00 9.78
N ARG A 39 7.87 -3.57 10.93
CA ARG A 39 8.46 -4.92 11.01
C ARG A 39 7.44 -6.04 10.91
N THR A 40 6.17 -5.76 11.18
CA THR A 40 5.09 -6.77 11.23
C THR A 40 4.04 -6.56 10.15
N GLN A 41 4.00 -5.38 9.52
CA GLN A 41 3.03 -5.05 8.48
C GLN A 41 3.69 -4.94 7.11
N SER A 42 3.01 -5.46 6.09
CA SER A 42 3.31 -5.15 4.70
C SER A 42 2.92 -3.70 4.44
N VAL A 43 3.92 -2.82 4.37
CA VAL A 43 3.76 -1.38 4.10
C VAL A 43 4.60 -1.03 2.88
N PHE A 44 4.00 -0.31 1.93
CA PHE A 44 4.66 0.11 0.72
C PHE A 44 4.34 1.56 0.36
N THR A 45 5.36 2.26 -0.12
CA THR A 45 5.34 3.65 -0.56
C THR A 45 6.11 3.77 -1.87
N GLY A 46 5.47 4.29 -2.91
CA GLY A 46 6.09 4.42 -4.23
C GLY A 46 5.12 4.98 -5.26
N ASN A 47 5.58 5.15 -6.49
CA ASN A 47 4.73 5.63 -7.57
C ASN A 47 3.75 4.54 -8.06
N VAL A 48 2.93 4.89 -9.07
CA VAL A 48 1.95 3.98 -9.69
C VAL A 48 2.61 2.70 -10.20
N GLN A 49 3.70 2.81 -10.95
CA GLN A 49 4.37 1.66 -11.57
C GLN A 49 4.97 0.74 -10.51
N GLU A 50 5.66 1.32 -9.53
CA GLU A 50 6.24 0.57 -8.41
C GLU A 50 5.16 -0.15 -7.59
N SER A 51 3.99 0.48 -7.41
CA SER A 51 2.84 -0.12 -6.72
C SER A 51 2.24 -1.29 -7.49
N ILE A 52 2.17 -1.19 -8.83
CA ILE A 52 1.73 -2.30 -9.70
C ILE A 52 2.69 -3.49 -9.55
N ASP A 53 3.99 -3.24 -9.65
CA ASP A 53 5.01 -4.30 -9.59
C ASP A 53 5.03 -4.98 -8.22
N TRP A 54 4.89 -4.19 -7.15
CA TRP A 54 4.75 -4.69 -5.79
C TRP A 54 3.54 -5.63 -5.63
N LEU A 55 2.36 -5.21 -6.08
CA LEU A 55 1.15 -6.02 -6.00
C LEU A 55 1.22 -7.28 -6.87
N LYS A 56 1.79 -7.17 -8.08
CA LYS A 56 2.03 -8.32 -8.97
C LYS A 56 2.94 -9.36 -8.32
N GLY A 57 3.91 -8.94 -7.52
CA GLY A 57 4.77 -9.85 -6.75
C GLY A 57 3.96 -10.81 -5.86
N PHE A 58 2.96 -10.31 -5.16
CA PHE A 58 2.10 -11.15 -4.32
C PHE A 58 1.13 -12.02 -5.11
N ILE A 59 0.60 -11.50 -6.22
CA ILE A 59 -0.25 -12.28 -7.12
C ILE A 59 0.55 -13.45 -7.70
N ALA A 60 1.79 -13.21 -8.14
CA ALA A 60 2.70 -14.25 -8.63
C ALA A 60 3.07 -15.27 -7.54
N ALA A 61 3.18 -14.83 -6.28
CA ALA A 61 3.34 -15.72 -5.12
C ALA A 61 2.05 -16.50 -4.76
N GLY A 62 0.94 -16.24 -5.45
CA GLY A 62 -0.32 -16.96 -5.34
C GLY A 62 -1.33 -16.34 -4.39
N ALA A 63 -1.25 -15.04 -4.09
CA ALA A 63 -2.32 -14.34 -3.38
C ALA A 63 -3.60 -14.33 -4.21
N GLU A 64 -4.70 -14.79 -3.61
CA GLU A 64 -6.02 -14.88 -4.25
C GLU A 64 -6.91 -13.68 -3.90
N THR A 65 -6.61 -13.00 -2.79
CA THR A 65 -7.31 -11.79 -2.37
C THR A 65 -6.31 -10.81 -1.80
N ILE A 66 -6.39 -9.55 -2.25
CA ILE A 66 -5.57 -8.46 -1.73
C ILE A 66 -6.51 -7.43 -1.12
N VAL A 67 -6.28 -7.12 0.15
CA VAL A 67 -6.93 -6.03 0.87
C VAL A 67 -5.92 -4.91 1.02
N ILE A 68 -6.25 -3.75 0.47
CA ILE A 68 -5.39 -2.56 0.48
C ILE A 68 -5.98 -1.54 1.46
N ARG A 69 -5.16 -1.10 2.41
CA ARG A 69 -5.41 0.11 3.19
C ARG A 69 -4.57 1.25 2.63
N PHE A 70 -5.15 2.42 2.44
CA PHE A 70 -4.39 3.59 1.99
C PHE A 70 -3.80 4.33 3.19
N GLY A 71 -2.47 4.44 3.21
CA GLY A 71 -1.72 5.02 4.33
C GLY A 71 -1.28 6.44 4.02
N GLY A 72 -2.14 7.41 4.30
CA GLY A 72 -1.86 8.83 4.05
C GLY A 72 -3.07 9.70 4.38
N PRO A 73 -2.94 11.02 4.23
CA PRO A 73 -3.99 11.97 4.60
C PRO A 73 -5.20 11.89 3.65
N ASP A 74 -5.00 11.67 2.35
CA ASP A 74 -6.07 11.59 1.34
C ASP A 74 -6.32 10.15 0.88
N GLN A 75 -7.04 9.38 1.70
CA GLN A 75 -7.35 7.98 1.37
C GLN A 75 -8.35 7.84 0.21
N SER A 76 -9.25 8.80 0.03
CA SER A 76 -10.24 8.77 -1.04
C SER A 76 -9.58 9.00 -2.40
N GLY A 77 -8.67 9.97 -2.51
CA GLY A 77 -7.87 10.21 -3.70
C GLY A 77 -6.96 9.01 -4.03
N GLN A 78 -6.36 8.39 -3.01
CA GLN A 78 -5.57 7.17 -3.17
C GLN A 78 -6.40 5.98 -3.69
N LEU A 79 -7.63 5.81 -3.20
CA LEU A 79 -8.56 4.80 -3.72
C LEU A 79 -8.92 5.07 -5.18
N GLU A 80 -9.23 6.32 -5.54
CA GLU A 80 -9.56 6.71 -6.91
C GLU A 80 -8.38 6.47 -7.86
N LEU A 81 -7.17 6.91 -7.48
CA LEU A 81 -5.93 6.70 -8.23
C LEU A 81 -5.64 5.21 -8.41
N CYS A 82 -5.70 4.44 -7.33
CA CYS A 82 -5.49 2.99 -7.39
C CYS A 82 -6.52 2.32 -8.30
N GLY A 83 -7.80 2.71 -8.22
CA GLY A 83 -8.86 2.18 -9.06
C GLY A 83 -8.69 2.46 -10.55
N LYS A 84 -8.14 3.63 -10.89
CA LYS A 84 -7.95 4.07 -12.28
C LYS A 84 -6.65 3.55 -12.91
N GLU A 85 -5.56 3.60 -12.16
CA GLU A 85 -4.21 3.39 -12.72
C GLU A 85 -3.58 2.06 -12.31
N VAL A 86 -3.87 1.56 -11.11
CA VAL A 86 -3.22 0.35 -10.57
C VAL A 86 -4.06 -0.90 -10.82
N LEU A 87 -5.34 -0.90 -10.41
CA LEU A 87 -6.21 -2.08 -10.49
C LEU A 87 -6.36 -2.66 -11.91
N PRO A 88 -6.49 -1.86 -12.98
CA PRO A 88 -6.56 -2.39 -14.34
C PRO A 88 -5.28 -3.12 -14.76
N ALA A 89 -4.11 -2.65 -14.32
CA ALA A 89 -2.82 -3.21 -14.70
C ALA A 89 -2.44 -4.49 -13.93
N VAL A 90 -3.04 -4.72 -12.75
CA VAL A 90 -2.81 -5.93 -11.93
C VAL A 90 -3.85 -7.04 -12.18
N ARG A 91 -5.01 -6.71 -12.77
CA ARG A 91 -6.06 -7.68 -13.14
C ARG A 91 -5.95 -8.19 -14.59
N GLY A 92 -5.13 -7.53 -15.41
CA GLY A 92 -4.86 -7.90 -16.80
C GLY A 92 -3.98 -9.13 -16.94
#